data_AF-A0A269Z436-F1
#
_entry.id   AF-A0A269Z436-F1
#
_cell.length_a   1.000
_cell.length_b   1.000
_cell.length_c   1.000
_cell.angle_alpha   90.00
_cell.angle_beta   90.00
_cell.angle_gamma   90.00
#
_symmetry.space_group_name_H-M   'P 1'
#
loop_
_entity.id
_entity.type
_entity.pdbx_description
1 polymer ?
#
loop_
_entity_poly.entity_id
_entity_poly.type
_entity_poly.pdbx_seq_one_letter_code
_entity_poly.pdbx_strand_id
1 'polypeptide(L)' 'MSYIEKQDKVIFEAIEQEFNRQNNNIELIASENFVSEAVMEAQGSVLTNKYAEGYPGRRYYGGCEFVDV' A
#
# COMPACT_ATOMS: atom_id res chain seq x y z
N MET A 1 -11.97 3.28 2.97
CA MET A 1 -11.39 2.39 4.00
C MET A 1 -12.44 1.69 4.87
N SER A 2 -13.52 1.15 4.28
CA SER A 2 -14.67 0.65 5.06
C SER A 2 -14.41 -0.65 5.85
N TYR A 3 -13.40 -1.44 5.47
CA TYR A 3 -13.05 -2.66 6.19
C TYR A 3 -12.30 -2.38 7.50
N ILE A 4 -11.29 -1.50 7.46
CA ILE A 4 -10.50 -1.19 8.66
C ILE A 4 -11.34 -0.40 9.68
N GLU A 5 -12.21 0.51 9.24
CA GLU A 5 -13.14 1.24 10.12
C GLU A 5 -14.00 0.29 10.97
N LYS A 6 -14.48 -0.80 10.37
CA LYS A 6 -15.30 -1.81 11.07
C LYS A 6 -14.48 -2.77 11.94
N GLN A 7 -13.29 -3.15 11.47
CA GLN A 7 -12.46 -4.16 12.12
C GLN A 7 -11.62 -3.59 13.26
N ASP A 8 -11.06 -2.40 13.06
CA ASP A 8 -10.17 -1.72 14.00
C ASP A 8 -10.35 -0.20 13.91
N LYS A 9 -11.26 0.28 14.74
CA LYS A 9 -11.61 1.70 14.81
C LYS A 9 -10.43 2.57 15.25
N VAL A 10 -9.55 2.06 16.11
CA VAL A 10 -8.40 2.83 16.62
C VAL A 10 -7.41 3.12 15.50
N ILE A 11 -7.10 2.11 14.67
CA ILE A 11 -6.23 2.28 13.52
C ILE A 11 -6.88 3.18 12.46
N PHE A 12 -8.16 3.01 12.18
CA PHE A 12 -8.87 3.89 11.25
C PHE A 12 -8.80 5.37 11.68
N GLU A 13 -9.10 5.67 12.93
CA GLU A 13 -9.04 7.04 13.46
C GLU A 13 -7.62 7.61 13.40
N ALA A 14 -6.59 6.80 13.65
CA ALA A 14 -5.20 7.23 13.54
C ALA A 14 -4.81 7.59 12.10
N ILE A 15 -5.25 6.80 11.10
CA ILE A 15 -4.99 7.09 9.69
C ILE A 15 -5.67 8.39 9.26
N GLU A 16 -6.93 8.60 9.64
CA GLU A 16 -7.66 9.83 9.31
C GLU A 16 -7.01 11.07 9.96
N GLN A 17 -6.54 10.94 11.21
CA GLN A 17 -5.83 12.02 11.88
C GLN A 17 -4.50 12.36 11.19
N GLU A 18 -3.72 11.37 10.77
CA GLU A 18 -2.46 11.59 10.06
C GLU A 18 -2.68 12.18 8.66
N PHE A 19 -3.70 11.72 7.92
CA PHE A 19 -4.09 12.31 6.64
C PHE A 19 -4.39 13.81 6.78
N ASN A 20 -5.17 14.17 7.80
CA ASN A 20 -5.46 15.57 8.09
C ASN A 20 -4.22 16.35 8.53
N ARG A 21 -3.31 15.74 9.30
CA ARG A 21 -2.05 16.38 9.71
C ARG A 21 -1.18 16.71 8.49
N GLN A 22 -1.01 15.77 7.57
CA GLN A 22 -0.22 15.94 6.35
C GLN A 22 -0.80 17.02 5.43
N ASN A 23 -2.13 17.04 5.24
CA ASN A 23 -2.79 18.03 4.38
C ASN A 23 -2.79 19.46 4.93
N ASN A 24 -2.70 19.61 6.25
CA ASN A 24 -2.78 20.92 6.90
C ASN A 24 -1.41 21.50 7.28
N ASN A 25 -0.32 20.80 6.96
CA ASN A 25 1.05 21.22 7.30
C ASN A 25 1.91 21.44 6.05
N ILE A 26 2.95 22.26 6.20
CA ILE A 26 4.02 22.37 5.20
C ILE A 26 5.12 21.39 5.58
N GLU A 27 5.33 20.37 4.75
CA GLU A 27 6.38 19.37 4.97
C GLU A 27 7.71 19.84 4.37
N LEU A 28 8.74 19.95 5.20
CA LEU A 28 10.08 20.46 4.84
C LEU A 28 11.19 19.42 4.94
N ILE A 29 10.83 18.16 5.19
CA ILE A 29 11.78 17.05 5.25
C ILE A 29 12.16 16.68 3.82
N ALA A 30 13.42 16.92 3.45
CA ALA A 30 13.89 16.81 2.07
C ALA A 30 13.76 15.42 1.42
N SER A 31 13.61 14.37 2.23
CA SER A 31 13.48 12.98 1.78
C SER A 31 12.04 12.47 1.77
N GLU A 32 11.10 13.21 2.33
CA GLU A 32 9.68 12.82 2.32
C GLU A 32 8.99 13.30 1.05
N ASN A 33 7.91 12.62 0.67
CA ASN A 33 7.13 12.94 -0.51
C ASN A 33 5.71 12.37 -0.42
N PHE A 34 4.82 12.89 -1.25
CA PHE A 34 3.47 12.37 -1.42
C PHE A 34 3.41 11.52 -2.69
N VAL A 35 3.04 10.25 -2.54
CA VAL A 35 2.81 9.36 -3.67
C VAL A 35 1.44 9.64 -4.30
N SER A 36 1.26 9.23 -5.56
CA SER A 36 -0.05 9.35 -6.21
C SER A 36 -1.05 8.33 -5.67
N GLU A 37 -2.35 8.61 -5.85
CA GLU A 37 -3.42 7.67 -5.50
C GLU A 37 -3.26 6.31 -6.18
N ALA A 38 -2.77 6.28 -7.43
CA ALA A 38 -2.51 5.05 -8.17
C ALA A 38 -1.45 4.16 -7.48
N VAL A 39 -0.42 4.75 -6.87
CA VAL A 39 0.59 4.00 -6.10
C VAL A 39 -0.03 3.44 -4.82
N MET A 40 -0.85 4.23 -4.11
CA MET A 40 -1.54 3.79 -2.90
C MET A 40 -2.52 2.64 -3.19
N GLU A 41 -3.25 2.70 -4.30
CA GLU A 41 -4.17 1.65 -4.74
C GLU A 41 -3.42 0.33 -5.01
N ALA A 42 -2.30 0.39 -5.74
CA ALA A 42 -1.50 -0.78 -6.05
C ALA A 42 -0.91 -1.45 -4.79
N GLN A 43 -0.46 -0.66 -3.82
CA GLN A 43 0.13 -1.14 -2.56
C GLN A 43 -0.85 -1.97 -1.71
N GLY A 44 -2.14 -1.64 -1.76
CA GLY A 44 -3.20 -2.35 -1.04
C GLY A 44 -3.87 -3.49 -1.84
N SER A 45 -3.29 -3.90 -2.96
CA SER A 45 -3.93 -4.83 -3.90
C SER A 45 -3.76 -6.31 -3.53
N VAL A 46 -4.40 -7.19 -4.32
CA VAL A 46 -4.33 -8.65 -4.17
C VAL A 46 -2.92 -9.21 -4.32
N LEU A 47 -1.98 -8.44 -4.86
CA LEU A 47 -0.57 -8.82 -4.98
C LEU A 47 0.05 -9.13 -3.62
N THR A 48 -0.45 -8.53 -2.53
CA THR A 48 -0.02 -8.82 -1.15
C THR A 48 -0.14 -10.31 -0.77
N ASN A 49 -1.07 -11.02 -1.40
CA ASN A 49 -1.31 -12.44 -1.11
C ASN A 49 -0.34 -13.36 -1.85
N LYS A 50 0.42 -12.85 -2.84
CA LYS A 50 1.17 -13.69 -3.77
C LYS A 50 2.62 -13.86 -3.32
N TYR A 51 3.00 -15.12 -3.11
CA TYR A 51 4.39 -15.52 -2.93
C TYR A 51 5.02 -15.86 -4.29
N ALA A 52 6.07 -15.14 -4.68
CA ALA A 52 6.68 -15.22 -6.03
C ALA A 52 8.22 -15.25 -5.98
N GLU A 53 8.81 -16.19 -5.23
CA GLU A 53 10.27 -16.34 -5.17
C GLU A 53 10.89 -16.67 -6.53
N GLY A 54 12.08 -16.12 -6.78
CA GLY A 54 12.82 -16.26 -8.04
C GLY A 54 12.68 -15.05 -8.95
N TYR A 55 12.97 -15.23 -10.24
CA TYR A 55 12.86 -14.19 -11.26
C TYR A 55 11.69 -14.52 -12.21
N PRO A 56 11.19 -13.55 -12.99
CA PRO A 56 10.21 -13.83 -14.04
C PRO A 56 10.67 -14.96 -14.97
N GLY A 57 9.79 -15.94 -15.22
CA GLY A 57 10.11 -17.15 -15.97
C GLY A 57 11.06 -18.15 -15.28
N ARG A 58 11.52 -17.86 -14.06
CA ARG A 58 12.40 -18.70 -13.22
C ARG A 58 11.92 -18.67 -11.76
N ARG A 59 10.65 -19.01 -11.56
CA ARG A 59 10.00 -19.04 -10.25
C ARG A 59 10.19 -20.38 -9.55
N TYR A 60 10.28 -20.35 -8.23
CA TYR A 60 10.30 -21.57 -7.41
C TYR A 60 8.90 -22.17 -7.23
N TYR A 61 7.85 -21.35 -7.36
CA TYR A 61 6.44 -21.75 -7.23
C TYR A 61 5.62 -21.31 -8.44
N GLY A 62 4.51 -22.03 -8.70
CA GLY A 62 3.59 -21.75 -9.81
C GLY A 62 2.64 -20.57 -9.56
N GLY A 63 1.85 -20.23 -10.58
CA GLY A 63 0.78 -19.22 -10.53
C GLY A 63 1.27 -17.77 -10.49
N CYS A 64 2.37 -17.46 -11.17
CA CYS A 64 2.99 -16.12 -11.19
C CYS A 64 2.75 -15.37 -12.51
N GLU A 65 1.79 -15.81 -13.34
CA GLU A 65 1.58 -15.33 -14.71
C GLU A 65 1.40 -13.81 -14.78
N PHE A 66 0.71 -13.24 -13.79
CA PHE A 66 0.41 -11.80 -13.73
C PHE A 66 1.38 -10.99 -12.85
N VAL A 67 2.24 -11.66 -12.08
CA VAL A 67 3.32 -11.00 -11.32
C VAL A 67 4.58 -10.87 -12.16
N ASP A 68 4.70 -11.67 -13.22
CA ASP A 68 5.80 -11.65 -14.18
C ASP A 68 5.63 -10.59 -15.29
N VAL A 69 4.57 -9.77 -15.25
CA VAL A 69 4.28 -8.68 -16.20
C VAL A 69 5.42 -7.66 -16.25
#